data_AF-A0A7H0JYM9-F1
#
_entry.id   AF-A0A7H0JYM9-F1
#
_cell.length_a   1.000
_cell.length_b   1.000
_cell.length_c   1.000
_cell.angle_alpha   90.00
_cell.angle_beta   90.00
_cell.angle_gamma   90.00
#
_symmetry.space_group_name_H-M   'P 1'
#
loop_
_entity.id
_entity.type
_entity.pdbx_description
1 polymer ?
#
loop_
_entity_poly.entity_id
_entity_poly.type
_entity_poly.pdbx_seq_one_letter_code
_entity_poly.pdbx_strand_id
1 'polypeptide(L)'
;MRRALVPLSLFTSLLLAGCAGGFGEPETVEVTVTSVVDAPVDDSNEHTPPEPEPEPASEPEEPEAPAAPQAGALALDPVHKGQVGGTCGITPEGAKISVNDTTSCDLAAAAYPIARHATYTWTNTPNVTSVPFTNISGVYSPVTGGSYDLRCTVGSDGTSLSCSGPNNDPLMSYTLSGSTWHSLINIVG
;
A
#
# COMPACT_ATOMS: atom_id res chain seq x y z
N MET A 1 -11.95 -20.97 56.35
CA MET A 1 -11.09 -22.16 56.30
C MET A 1 -10.01 -21.93 55.26
N ARG A 2 -8.77 -22.29 55.66
CA ARG A 2 -7.48 -22.46 54.95
C ARG A 2 -7.28 -21.96 53.51
N ARG A 3 -6.22 -21.14 53.42
CA ARG A 3 -5.38 -20.77 52.28
C ARG A 3 -4.96 -21.96 51.41
N ALA A 4 -4.79 -21.71 50.11
CA ALA A 4 -3.70 -22.28 49.31
C ALA A 4 -3.21 -21.24 48.30
N LEU A 5 -2.06 -20.64 48.61
CA LEU A 5 -1.14 -20.05 47.63
C LEU A 5 -0.37 -21.19 46.96
N VAL A 6 -0.22 -21.16 45.64
CA VAL A 6 0.93 -21.76 44.95
C VAL A 6 1.39 -20.80 43.84
N PRO A 7 2.62 -20.26 43.92
CA PRO A 7 3.32 -19.52 42.87
C PRO A 7 4.32 -20.44 42.11
N LEU A 8 5.10 -19.84 41.18
CA LEU A 8 6.19 -20.41 40.36
C LEU A 8 5.71 -21.29 39.19
N SER A 9 6.24 -21.27 37.97
CA SER A 9 7.32 -20.57 37.24
C SER A 9 7.11 -20.99 35.76
N LEU A 10 7.44 -20.20 34.73
CA LEU A 10 8.77 -20.18 34.12
C LEU A 10 8.77 -19.08 33.04
N PHE A 11 9.58 -18.05 33.27
CA PHE A 11 10.17 -17.25 32.20
C PHE A 11 10.87 -18.19 31.22
N THR A 12 10.48 -18.14 29.95
CA THR A 12 11.31 -18.67 28.85
C THR A 12 11.56 -17.52 27.89
N SER A 13 12.55 -16.70 28.24
CA SER A 13 13.14 -15.71 27.35
C SER A 13 13.93 -16.46 26.28
N LEU A 14 13.38 -16.64 25.09
CA LEU A 14 14.19 -17.01 23.92
C LEU A 14 14.93 -15.75 23.45
N LEU A 15 16.16 -15.59 23.93
CA LEU A 15 17.18 -14.77 23.28
C LEU A 15 17.66 -15.55 22.04
N LEU A 16 17.25 -15.12 20.84
CA LEU A 16 17.96 -15.49 19.62
C LEU A 16 19.10 -14.50 19.41
N ALA A 17 20.30 -14.95 19.75
CA ALA A 17 21.55 -14.35 19.31
C ALA A 17 21.96 -14.94 17.95
N GLY A 18 22.46 -14.08 17.06
CA GLY A 18 23.48 -14.45 16.07
C GLY A 18 23.04 -14.50 14.61
N CYS A 19 23.31 -13.42 13.88
CA CYS A 19 24.05 -13.47 12.61
C CYS A 19 24.81 -12.15 12.46
N ALA A 20 26.07 -12.18 12.86
CA ALA A 20 27.05 -11.15 12.54
C ALA A 20 27.40 -11.28 11.06
N GLY A 21 27.14 -10.22 10.29
CA GLY A 21 27.52 -10.13 8.89
C GLY A 21 28.08 -8.75 8.59
N GLY A 22 29.42 -8.68 8.58
CA GLY A 22 30.19 -7.75 7.74
C GLY A 22 30.17 -6.26 8.12
N PHE A 23 31.25 -5.82 8.76
CA PHE A 23 31.70 -4.42 8.67
C PHE A 23 32.01 -4.10 7.20
N GLY A 24 31.26 -3.17 6.63
CA GLY A 24 31.65 -2.41 5.44
C GLY A 24 31.71 -0.95 5.85
N GLU A 25 32.92 -0.41 5.90
CA GLU A 25 33.20 1.01 6.13
C GLU A 25 32.46 1.88 5.09
N PRO A 26 32.08 3.13 5.43
CA PRO A 26 31.62 4.07 4.43
C PRO A 26 32.81 4.43 3.53
N GLU A 27 32.83 3.90 2.30
CA GLU A 27 33.73 4.41 1.26
C GLU A 27 33.39 5.89 1.04
N THR A 28 34.26 6.76 1.56
CA THR A 28 34.30 8.17 1.22
C THR A 28 34.75 8.27 -0.24
N VAL A 29 33.80 8.47 -1.14
CA VAL A 29 34.10 8.81 -2.54
C VAL A 29 34.64 10.24 -2.56
N GLU A 30 35.97 10.38 -2.60
CA GLU A 30 36.62 11.65 -2.88
C GLU A 30 36.38 12.05 -4.33
N VAL A 31 35.44 12.96 -4.54
CA VAL A 31 35.17 13.55 -5.86
C VAL A 31 36.34 14.47 -6.22
N THR A 32 37.23 13.98 -7.07
CA THR A 32 38.31 14.78 -7.65
C THR A 32 37.72 15.73 -8.69
N VAL A 33 37.50 17.00 -8.32
CA VAL A 33 37.10 18.05 -9.26
C VAL A 33 38.31 18.42 -10.10
N THR A 34 38.34 17.93 -11.35
CA THR A 34 39.37 18.36 -12.32
C THR A 34 38.83 19.58 -13.06
N SER A 35 39.24 20.77 -12.63
CA SER A 35 39.03 22.02 -13.36
C SER A 35 40.12 22.17 -14.43
N VAL A 36 39.73 22.23 -15.70
CA VAL A 36 40.66 22.58 -16.79
C VAL A 36 40.50 24.08 -17.06
N VAL A 37 41.55 24.83 -16.75
CA VAL A 37 41.72 26.25 -17.12
C VAL A 37 42.65 26.30 -18.33
N ASP A 38 42.06 26.77 -19.44
CA ASP A 38 42.57 27.59 -20.55
C ASP A 38 44.05 27.55 -20.99
N ALA A 39 44.28 27.47 -22.31
CA ALA A 39 45.01 28.50 -23.05
C ALA A 39 44.95 28.31 -24.59
N PRO A 40 45.09 29.38 -25.39
CA PRO A 40 44.67 29.45 -26.79
C PRO A 40 45.83 29.38 -27.80
N VAL A 41 45.56 28.98 -29.06
CA VAL A 41 46.31 29.47 -30.22
C VAL A 41 45.54 29.41 -31.54
N ASP A 42 45.77 30.47 -32.32
CA ASP A 42 45.27 30.97 -33.59
C ASP A 42 45.58 30.12 -34.85
N ASP A 43 44.67 30.11 -35.84
CA ASP A 43 44.85 30.70 -37.19
C ASP A 43 44.01 29.96 -38.28
N SER A 44 43.11 30.73 -38.91
CA SER A 44 42.46 30.65 -40.23
C SER A 44 42.30 29.29 -40.95
N ASN A 45 41.04 28.89 -41.23
CA ASN A 45 40.51 28.89 -42.60
C ASN A 45 38.99 28.66 -42.63
N GLU A 46 38.34 29.35 -43.56
CA GLU A 46 36.90 29.46 -43.78
C GLU A 46 36.27 28.17 -44.32
N HIS A 47 35.36 27.54 -43.55
CA HIS A 47 34.26 26.74 -44.09
C HIS A 47 33.18 26.48 -43.04
N THR A 48 32.02 27.12 -43.20
CA THR A 48 30.79 26.81 -42.46
C THR A 48 30.08 25.63 -43.13
N PRO A 49 29.79 24.56 -42.38
CA PRO A 49 28.52 23.84 -42.51
C PRO A 49 27.82 23.69 -41.13
N PRO A 50 26.52 23.38 -41.11
CA PRO A 50 25.55 23.96 -40.19
C PRO A 50 25.61 23.41 -38.76
N GLU A 51 25.18 24.28 -37.85
CA GLU A 51 24.89 24.08 -36.43
C GLU A 51 24.03 22.83 -36.19
N PRO A 52 24.47 21.85 -35.37
CA PRO A 52 23.56 20.85 -34.83
C PRO A 52 22.72 21.50 -33.72
N GLU A 53 21.40 21.44 -33.90
CA GLU A 53 20.37 21.76 -32.91
C GLU A 53 20.75 21.24 -31.51
N PRO A 54 20.58 22.02 -30.42
CA PRO A 54 20.77 21.50 -29.08
C PRO A 54 19.65 20.51 -28.77
N GLU A 55 20.03 19.26 -28.47
CA GLU A 55 19.13 18.27 -27.88
C GLU A 55 18.51 18.84 -26.59
N PRO A 56 17.20 18.68 -26.35
CA PRO A 56 16.59 19.16 -25.13
C PRO A 56 17.19 18.41 -23.93
N ALA A 57 17.84 19.18 -23.05
CA ALA A 57 18.35 18.72 -21.78
C ALA A 57 17.25 17.98 -21.01
N SER A 58 17.52 16.73 -20.63
CA SER A 58 16.66 15.97 -19.72
C SER A 58 16.56 16.72 -18.39
N GLU A 59 15.35 17.15 -18.08
CA GLU A 59 14.99 17.76 -16.80
C GLU A 59 15.21 16.72 -15.67
N PRO A 60 15.85 17.08 -14.54
CA PRO A 60 16.03 16.15 -13.43
C PRO A 60 14.66 15.78 -12.83
N GLU A 61 14.38 14.47 -12.71
CA GLU A 61 13.22 13.97 -11.97
C GLU A 61 13.27 14.49 -10.53
N GLU A 62 12.32 15.37 -10.20
CA GLU A 62 12.08 15.86 -8.85
C GLU A 62 11.59 14.68 -7.98
N PRO A 63 12.14 14.47 -6.76
CA PRO A 63 11.73 13.36 -5.92
C PRO A 63 10.24 13.47 -5.58
N GLU A 64 9.49 12.40 -5.86
CA GLU A 64 8.05 12.33 -5.63
C GLU A 64 7.72 12.73 -4.19
N ALA A 65 7.04 13.87 -4.04
CA ALA A 65 6.46 14.27 -2.77
C ALA A 65 5.49 13.16 -2.30
N PRO A 66 5.37 12.90 -0.97
CA PRO A 66 4.46 11.90 -0.45
C PRO A 66 3.05 12.16 -0.99
N ALA A 67 2.46 11.17 -1.66
CA ALA A 67 1.14 11.29 -2.26
C ALA A 67 0.14 11.82 -1.21
N ALA A 68 -0.51 12.94 -1.52
CA ALA A 68 -1.59 13.47 -0.69
C ALA A 68 -2.67 12.39 -0.48
N PRO A 69 -3.38 12.38 0.66
CA PRO A 69 -4.46 11.43 0.89
C PRO A 69 -5.44 11.47 -0.29
N GLN A 70 -5.75 10.32 -0.87
CA GLN A 70 -6.67 10.24 -1.99
C GLN A 70 -7.99 10.89 -1.60
N ALA A 71 -8.35 11.99 -2.28
CA ALA A 71 -9.62 12.67 -2.10
C ALA A 71 -10.73 11.64 -2.39
N GLY A 72 -11.43 11.17 -1.34
CA GLY A 72 -12.48 10.17 -1.48
C GLY A 72 -12.57 9.13 -0.38
N ALA A 73 -11.59 9.01 0.51
CA ALA A 73 -11.66 8.07 1.63
C ALA A 73 -12.97 8.23 2.44
N LEU A 74 -13.53 7.09 2.88
CA LEU A 74 -14.72 7.08 3.72
C LEU A 74 -14.47 7.87 5.02
N ALA A 75 -15.40 8.75 5.39
CA ALA A 75 -15.32 9.44 6.67
C ALA A 75 -15.62 8.48 7.82
N LEU A 76 -14.60 8.15 8.61
CA LEU A 76 -14.76 7.37 9.85
C LEU A 76 -15.20 8.26 11.01
N ASP A 77 -15.94 7.65 11.95
CA ASP A 77 -16.14 8.20 13.28
C ASP A 77 -14.76 8.45 13.94
N PRO A 78 -14.53 9.61 14.60
CA PRO A 78 -13.29 9.90 15.29
C PRO A 78 -12.78 8.79 16.22
N VAL A 79 -13.66 7.97 16.80
CA VAL A 79 -13.27 6.85 17.67
C VAL A 79 -12.48 5.75 16.94
N HIS A 80 -12.66 5.63 15.61
CA HIS A 80 -12.03 4.61 14.78
C HIS A 80 -10.82 5.14 13.97
N LYS A 81 -10.57 6.45 14.00
CA LYS A 81 -9.40 7.04 13.30
C LYS A 81 -8.10 6.64 13.98
N GLY A 82 -7.12 6.20 13.20
CA GLY A 82 -5.84 5.68 13.70
C GLY A 82 -5.94 4.30 14.36
N GLN A 83 -7.13 3.71 14.48
CA GLN A 83 -7.30 2.40 15.07
C GLN A 83 -6.70 1.32 14.15
N VAL A 84 -5.99 0.37 14.75
CA VAL A 84 -5.52 -0.85 14.08
C VAL A 84 -6.25 -2.04 14.67
N GLY A 85 -6.76 -2.93 13.82
CA GLY A 85 -7.51 -4.10 14.26
C GLY A 85 -8.98 -3.84 14.59
N GLY A 86 -9.78 -4.90 14.48
CA GLY A 86 -11.15 -4.93 15.00
C GLY A 86 -12.20 -4.29 14.09
N THR A 87 -13.23 -3.71 14.69
CA THR A 87 -14.35 -3.06 13.97
C THR A 87 -14.08 -1.57 13.79
N CYS A 88 -14.33 -1.07 12.58
CA CYS A 88 -14.03 0.31 12.17
C CYS A 88 -15.28 1.18 11.93
N GLY A 89 -16.45 0.66 12.26
CA GLY A 89 -17.74 1.33 12.08
C GLY A 89 -18.56 0.73 10.93
N ILE A 90 -19.45 1.54 10.37
CA ILE A 90 -20.45 1.15 9.37
C ILE A 90 -20.36 2.09 8.17
N THR A 91 -20.44 1.57 6.94
CA THR A 91 -20.49 2.37 5.70
C THR A 91 -21.88 3.01 5.50
N PRO A 92 -22.04 4.01 4.61
CA PRO A 92 -23.34 4.62 4.33
C PRO A 92 -24.45 3.64 3.88
N GLU A 93 -24.05 2.50 3.32
CA GLU A 93 -24.93 1.44 2.81
C GLU A 93 -25.21 0.37 3.87
N GLY A 94 -24.74 0.57 5.10
CA GLY A 94 -24.98 -0.33 6.21
C GLY A 94 -23.99 -1.50 6.28
N ALA A 95 -22.84 -1.45 5.59
CA ALA A 95 -21.84 -2.50 5.70
C ALA A 95 -20.99 -2.32 6.96
N LYS A 96 -20.89 -3.35 7.79
CA LYS A 96 -19.94 -3.36 8.92
C LYS A 96 -18.52 -3.47 8.38
N ILE A 97 -17.64 -2.56 8.79
CA ILE A 97 -16.22 -2.56 8.45
C ILE A 97 -15.45 -3.27 9.55
N SER A 98 -14.67 -4.28 9.19
CA SER A 98 -13.75 -4.96 10.10
C SER A 98 -12.39 -5.17 9.44
N VAL A 99 -11.32 -5.17 10.23
CA VAL A 99 -9.93 -5.31 9.77
C VAL A 99 -9.19 -6.33 10.64
N ASN A 100 -8.13 -6.94 10.10
CA ASN A 100 -7.24 -7.80 10.89
C ASN A 100 -6.37 -6.97 11.86
N ASP A 101 -5.65 -7.65 12.77
CA ASP A 101 -4.88 -7.02 13.85
C ASP A 101 -3.68 -6.17 13.39
N THR A 102 -3.36 -6.18 12.09
CA THR A 102 -2.25 -5.44 11.46
C THR A 102 -2.73 -4.32 10.53
N THR A 103 -4.02 -4.27 10.21
CA THR A 103 -4.60 -3.31 9.27
C THR A 103 -5.26 -2.16 10.01
N SER A 104 -5.01 -0.93 9.56
CA SER A 104 -5.68 0.25 10.11
C SER A 104 -7.08 0.43 9.55
N CYS A 105 -7.97 0.95 10.38
CA CYS A 105 -9.29 1.38 9.97
C CYS A 105 -9.23 2.47 8.89
N ASP A 106 -8.24 3.36 8.94
CA ASP A 106 -8.05 4.40 7.91
C ASP A 106 -7.71 3.80 6.54
N LEU A 107 -6.93 2.71 6.49
CA LEU A 107 -6.67 2.02 5.23
C LEU A 107 -7.94 1.38 4.67
N ALA A 108 -8.75 0.74 5.52
CA ALA A 108 -10.05 0.23 5.09
C ALA A 108 -10.97 1.35 4.59
N ALA A 109 -10.98 2.50 5.27
CA ALA A 109 -11.74 3.66 4.83
C ALA A 109 -11.26 4.21 3.47
N ALA A 110 -9.95 4.20 3.22
CA ALA A 110 -9.38 4.61 1.93
C ALA A 110 -9.67 3.60 0.81
N ALA A 111 -9.62 2.29 1.10
CA ALA A 111 -9.89 1.24 0.12
C ALA A 111 -11.36 1.19 -0.31
N TYR A 112 -12.28 1.44 0.63
CA TYR A 112 -13.72 1.31 0.42
C TYR A 112 -14.27 1.98 -0.85
N PRO A 113 -14.12 3.30 -1.06
CA PRO A 113 -14.65 3.99 -2.25
C PRO A 113 -14.07 3.40 -3.56
N ILE A 114 -12.79 3.05 -3.57
CA ILE A 114 -12.11 2.48 -4.73
C ILE A 114 -12.72 1.10 -5.05
N ALA A 115 -12.86 0.25 -4.03
CA ALA A 115 -13.46 -1.07 -4.16
C ALA A 115 -14.93 -0.99 -4.60
N ARG A 116 -15.68 0.03 -4.17
CA ARG A 116 -17.08 0.25 -4.57
C ARG A 116 -17.26 0.60 -6.04
N HIS A 117 -16.32 1.37 -6.59
CA HIS A 117 -16.40 1.86 -7.96
C HIS A 117 -15.57 1.05 -8.95
N ALA A 118 -14.82 0.06 -8.47
CA ALA A 118 -14.11 -0.88 -9.32
C ALA A 118 -15.06 -1.74 -10.16
N THR A 119 -14.54 -2.26 -11.26
CA THR A 119 -15.21 -3.25 -12.09
C THR A 119 -14.75 -4.65 -11.69
N TYR A 120 -15.70 -5.53 -11.44
CA TYR A 120 -15.48 -6.90 -10.98
C TYR A 120 -15.71 -7.90 -12.11
N THR A 121 -14.97 -8.99 -12.07
CA THR A 121 -15.11 -10.14 -12.97
C THR A 121 -15.30 -11.43 -12.16
N TRP A 122 -15.90 -12.45 -12.76
CA TRP A 122 -16.06 -13.75 -12.12
C TRP A 122 -14.75 -14.55 -12.09
N THR A 123 -14.43 -15.19 -10.95
CA THR A 123 -13.35 -16.19 -10.89
C THR A 123 -13.71 -17.42 -11.72
N ASN A 124 -12.70 -18.07 -12.32
CA ASN A 124 -12.89 -19.31 -13.07
C ASN A 124 -11.88 -20.36 -12.59
N THR A 125 -12.14 -20.89 -11.39
CA THR A 125 -11.31 -21.95 -10.79
C THR A 125 -12.12 -23.25 -10.76
N PRO A 126 -11.62 -24.35 -11.34
CA PRO A 126 -12.36 -25.61 -11.35
C PRO A 126 -12.60 -26.11 -9.93
N ASN A 127 -13.79 -26.66 -9.69
CA ASN A 127 -14.24 -27.21 -8.41
C ASN A 127 -14.38 -26.20 -7.26
N VAL A 128 -14.38 -24.89 -7.56
CA VAL A 128 -14.63 -23.83 -6.57
C VAL A 128 -15.82 -22.99 -7.04
N THR A 129 -16.65 -22.54 -6.10
CA THR A 129 -17.72 -21.59 -6.40
C THR A 129 -17.12 -20.33 -7.01
N SER A 130 -17.60 -19.96 -8.20
CA SER A 130 -17.21 -18.70 -8.83
C SER A 130 -17.69 -17.53 -7.97
N VAL A 131 -16.81 -16.55 -7.79
CA VAL A 131 -17.08 -15.34 -7.02
C VAL A 131 -16.60 -14.10 -7.77
N PRO A 132 -17.26 -12.95 -7.62
CA PRO A 132 -16.76 -11.70 -8.19
C PRO A 132 -15.45 -11.30 -7.53
N PHE A 133 -14.49 -10.85 -8.33
CA PHE A 133 -13.24 -10.29 -7.85
C PHE A 133 -12.76 -9.11 -8.71
N THR A 134 -11.91 -8.29 -8.13
CA THR A 134 -11.16 -7.24 -8.82
C THR A 134 -9.82 -7.02 -8.12
N ASN A 135 -8.90 -6.34 -8.78
CA ASN A 135 -7.67 -5.86 -8.16
C ASN A 135 -7.67 -4.33 -8.20
N ILE A 136 -7.39 -3.71 -7.08
CA ILE A 136 -7.24 -2.26 -6.95
C ILE A 136 -5.80 -1.97 -6.51
N SER A 137 -5.22 -0.89 -7.00
CA SER A 137 -3.81 -0.57 -6.79
C SER A 137 -3.62 0.80 -6.15
N GLY A 138 -2.48 0.97 -5.48
CA GLY A 138 -2.05 2.26 -4.96
C GLY A 138 -2.92 2.81 -3.82
N VAL A 139 -3.60 1.98 -3.04
CA VAL A 139 -4.41 2.44 -1.90
C VAL A 139 -3.49 2.94 -0.79
N TYR A 140 -3.54 4.24 -0.48
CA TYR A 140 -2.64 4.84 0.50
C TYR A 140 -3.15 4.65 1.94
N SER A 141 -2.27 4.19 2.84
CA SER A 141 -2.52 4.15 4.29
C SER A 141 -1.88 5.36 4.98
N PRO A 142 -2.67 6.25 5.60
CA PRO A 142 -2.10 7.37 6.35
C PRO A 142 -1.39 6.93 7.63
N VAL A 143 -1.61 5.70 8.10
CA VAL A 143 -1.01 5.18 9.34
C VAL A 143 0.38 4.61 9.09
N THR A 144 0.57 3.91 7.96
CA THR A 144 1.87 3.29 7.62
C THR A 144 2.67 4.11 6.63
N GLY A 145 2.05 5.09 5.95
CA GLY A 145 2.67 5.85 4.85
C GLY A 145 2.88 5.03 3.57
N GLY A 146 2.42 3.78 3.55
CA GLY A 146 2.56 2.88 2.41
C GLY A 146 1.35 2.90 1.48
N SER A 147 1.59 2.54 0.22
CA SER A 147 0.56 2.25 -0.77
C SER A 147 0.40 0.74 -0.96
N TYR A 148 -0.84 0.28 -1.11
CA TYR A 148 -1.17 -1.14 -1.15
C TYR A 148 -1.90 -1.51 -2.44
N ASP A 149 -1.51 -2.64 -3.01
CA ASP A 149 -2.27 -3.34 -4.04
C ASP A 149 -3.11 -4.41 -3.37
N LEU A 150 -4.43 -4.33 -3.59
CA LEU A 150 -5.40 -5.17 -2.91
C LEU A 150 -6.21 -5.97 -3.93
N ARG A 151 -6.35 -7.25 -3.64
CA ARG A 151 -7.35 -8.11 -4.28
C ARG A 151 -8.65 -8.01 -3.50
N CYS A 152 -9.72 -7.56 -4.14
CA CYS A 152 -11.05 -7.51 -3.57
C CYS A 152 -11.92 -8.65 -4.12
N THR A 153 -12.64 -9.34 -3.24
CA THR A 153 -13.54 -10.45 -3.59
C THR A 153 -14.86 -10.33 -2.87
N VAL A 154 -15.96 -10.67 -3.54
CA VAL A 154 -17.26 -10.81 -2.91
C VAL A 154 -17.47 -12.27 -2.51
N GLY A 155 -17.85 -12.54 -1.26
CA GLY A 155 -18.17 -13.87 -0.78
C GLY A 155 -19.28 -14.54 -1.59
N SER A 156 -19.34 -15.86 -1.60
CA SER A 156 -20.33 -16.61 -2.40
C SER A 156 -21.78 -16.34 -1.96
N ASP A 157 -21.99 -15.93 -0.71
CA ASP A 157 -23.29 -15.49 -0.19
C ASP A 157 -23.66 -14.05 -0.62
N GLY A 158 -22.71 -13.34 -1.23
CA GLY A 158 -22.84 -11.96 -1.68
C GLY A 158 -22.82 -10.93 -0.57
N THR A 159 -22.77 -11.30 0.71
CA THR A 159 -22.95 -10.34 1.82
C THR A 159 -21.66 -9.65 2.23
N SER A 160 -20.52 -10.27 1.93
CA SER A 160 -19.19 -9.85 2.35
C SER A 160 -18.34 -9.43 1.15
N LEU A 161 -17.78 -8.23 1.19
CA LEU A 161 -16.72 -7.78 0.31
C LEU A 161 -15.44 -7.78 1.14
N SER A 162 -14.41 -8.49 0.72
CA SER A 162 -13.12 -8.49 1.40
C SER A 162 -12.04 -8.00 0.46
N CYS A 163 -11.18 -7.11 0.93
CA CYS A 163 -10.01 -6.64 0.20
C CYS A 163 -8.76 -7.04 0.98
N SER A 164 -7.80 -7.62 0.28
CA SER A 164 -6.61 -8.17 0.92
C SER A 164 -5.36 -8.00 0.07
N GLY A 165 -4.25 -7.71 0.73
CA GLY A 165 -2.92 -7.77 0.13
C GLY A 165 -2.38 -9.21 0.05
N PRO A 166 -1.12 -9.36 -0.37
CA PRO A 166 -0.42 -10.65 -0.34
C PRO A 166 -0.50 -11.31 1.04
N ASN A 167 -0.64 -12.64 1.08
CA ASN A 167 -0.75 -13.40 2.33
C ASN A 167 -1.91 -12.99 3.27
N ASN A 168 -2.94 -12.32 2.74
CA ASN A 168 -4.04 -11.74 3.51
C ASN A 168 -3.59 -10.64 4.51
N ASP A 169 -2.58 -9.87 4.12
CA ASP A 169 -2.14 -8.70 4.87
C ASP A 169 -1.79 -7.53 3.93
N PRO A 170 -2.43 -6.35 4.07
CA PRO A 170 -3.55 -6.04 4.97
C PRO A 170 -4.81 -6.85 4.62
N LEU A 171 -5.75 -6.98 5.56
CA LEU A 171 -7.06 -7.60 5.34
C LEU A 171 -8.16 -6.74 5.96
N MET A 172 -9.15 -6.44 5.14
CA MET A 172 -10.36 -5.71 5.52
C MET A 172 -11.60 -6.36 4.91
N SER A 173 -12.72 -6.26 5.61
CA SER A 173 -14.01 -6.82 5.21
C SER A 173 -15.13 -5.80 5.43
N TYR A 174 -16.08 -5.78 4.50
CA TYR A 174 -17.29 -4.98 4.52
C TYR A 174 -18.50 -5.91 4.42
N THR A 175 -19.27 -6.05 5.50
CA THR A 175 -20.36 -7.04 5.58
C THR A 175 -21.73 -6.36 5.68
N LEU A 176 -22.60 -6.61 4.72
CA LEU A 176 -23.97 -6.08 4.68
C LEU A 176 -24.92 -6.97 5.49
N SER A 177 -25.86 -6.35 6.20
CA SER A 177 -26.96 -7.05 6.89
C SER A 177 -28.26 -6.84 6.12
N GLY A 178 -28.59 -7.77 5.21
CA GLY A 178 -29.86 -7.76 4.47
C GLY A 178 -29.81 -7.29 3.01
N SER A 179 -28.61 -7.10 2.46
CA SER A 179 -28.38 -6.88 1.03
C SER A 179 -27.15 -7.66 0.57
N THR A 180 -26.88 -7.63 -0.74
CA THR A 180 -25.67 -8.23 -1.32
C THR A 180 -24.88 -7.20 -2.12
N TRP A 181 -23.58 -7.40 -2.20
CA TRP A 181 -22.68 -6.57 -2.98
C TRP A 181 -22.97 -6.61 -4.48
N HIS A 182 -23.60 -7.68 -4.98
CA HIS A 182 -23.95 -7.83 -6.39
C HIS A 182 -24.82 -6.69 -6.95
N SER A 183 -25.63 -6.04 -6.10
CA SER A 183 -26.45 -4.88 -6.50
C SER A 183 -25.77 -3.52 -6.30
N LEU A 184 -24.57 -3.51 -5.70
CA LEU A 184 -23.89 -2.29 -5.24
C LEU A 184 -22.55 -2.03 -5.95
N ILE A 185 -22.09 -2.97 -6.77
CA ILE A 185 -20.84 -2.90 -7.53
C ILE A 185 -21.09 -3.21 -9.01
N ASN A 186 -20.17 -2.81 -9.88
CA ASN A 186 -20.21 -3.15 -11.29
C ASN A 186 -19.56 -4.53 -11.52
N ILE A 187 -20.33 -5.52 -11.98
CA ILE A 187 -19.83 -6.84 -12.34
C ILE A 187 -19.98 -7.01 -13.85
N VAL A 188 -18.89 -7.38 -14.52
CA VAL A 188 -18.84 -7.69 -15.94
C VAL A 188 -18.40 -9.14 -16.15
N GLY A 189 -19.00 -9.81 -17.14
CA GLY A 189 -18.74 -11.21 -17.44
C GLY A 189 -20.00 -12.00 -17.70
#